data_AF-A0A7C5L5R0-F1
#
_entry.id   AF-A0A7C5L5R0-F1
#
_cell.length_a   1.000
_cell.length_b   1.000
_cell.length_c   1.000
_cell.angle_alpha   90.00
_cell.angle_beta   90.00
_cell.angle_gamma   90.00
#
_symmetry.space_group_name_H-M   'P 1'
#
loop_
_entity.id
_entity.type
_entity.pdbx_description
1 polymer ?
#
loop_
_entity_poly.entity_id
_entity_poly.type
_entity_poly.pdbx_seq_one_letter_code
_entity_poly.pdbx_strand_id
1 'polypeptide(L)' 'MKPKDISAMSVGLNLLGGIIAGLLVGYFVDYAMEEWFGVRTSPWGLIFFFFIGIVSGFRNAYRDMKRLEE' A
#
# COMPACT_ATOMS: atom_id res chain seq x y z
N MET A 1 16.50 -13.69 16.79
CA MET A 1 16.59 -12.38 16.10
C MET A 1 16.63 -11.29 17.16
N LYS A 2 17.42 -10.22 16.99
CA LYS A 2 17.45 -9.14 17.98
C LYS A 2 16.12 -8.35 17.88
N PRO A 3 15.59 -7.77 18.96
CA PRO A 3 14.31 -7.04 18.95
C PRO A 3 14.22 -5.97 17.85
N LYS A 4 15.33 -5.30 17.57
CA LYS A 4 15.48 -4.32 16.49
C LYS A 4 15.27 -4.89 15.07
N ASP A 5 15.60 -6.15 14.85
CA ASP A 5 15.46 -6.81 13.55
C ASP A 5 13.98 -7.12 13.26
N ILE A 6 13.23 -7.48 14.31
CA ILE A 6 11.78 -7.72 14.22
C ILE A 6 11.05 -6.41 13.89
N SER A 7 11.43 -5.29 14.53
CA SER A 7 10.89 -3.97 14.23
C SER A 7 11.15 -3.54 12.78
N ALA A 8 12.38 -3.70 12.28
CA ALA A 8 12.73 -3.38 10.90
C ALA A 8 11.96 -4.25 9.88
N MET A 9 11.75 -5.53 10.19
CA MET A 9 10.98 -6.45 9.36
C MET A 9 9.50 -6.04 9.30
N SER A 10 8.88 -5.69 10.44
CA SER A 10 7.49 -5.21 10.49
C SER A 10 7.29 -3.93 9.68
N VAL A 11 8.22 -2.98 9.78
CA VAL A 11 8.20 -1.75 8.96
C VAL A 11 8.27 -2.07 7.47
N GLY A 12 9.20 -2.95 7.06
CA GLY A 12 9.32 -3.39 5.67
C GLY A 12 8.05 -4.09 5.16
N LEU A 13 7.45 -4.96 5.97
CA LEU A 13 6.20 -5.66 5.63
C LEU A 13 5.02 -4.70 5.49
N ASN A 14 4.90 -3.69 6.35
CA ASN A 14 3.86 -2.68 6.24
C ASN A 14 3.98 -1.85 4.96
N LEU A 15 5.20 -1.47 4.59
CA LEU A 15 5.46 -0.75 3.34
C LEU A 15 5.11 -1.58 2.12
N LEU A 16 5.61 -2.83 2.07
CA LEU A 16 5.32 -3.75 0.97
C LEU A 16 3.83 -4.08 0.89
N GLY A 17 3.19 -4.35 2.02
CA GLY A 17 1.77 -4.63 2.11
C GLY A 17 0.92 -3.45 1.62
N GLY A 18 1.29 -2.22 1.98
CA GLY A 18 0.63 -1.00 1.51
C GLY A 18 0.74 -0.84 -0.01
N ILE A 19 1.93 -1.04 -0.58
CA ILE A 19 2.15 -0.95 -2.03
C ILE A 19 1.37 -2.03 -2.78
N ILE A 20 1.45 -3.29 -2.34
CA ILE A 20 0.73 -4.41 -2.97
C ILE A 20 -0.79 -4.16 -2.92
N ALA A 21 -1.31 -3.74 -1.76
CA ALA A 21 -2.72 -3.42 -1.62
C ALA A 21 -3.15 -2.26 -2.54
N GLY A 22 -2.36 -1.19 -2.61
CA GLY A 22 -2.61 -0.06 -3.50
C GLY A 22 -2.64 -0.48 -4.98
N LEU A 23 -1.66 -1.28 -5.41
CA LEU A 23 -1.61 -1.79 -6.78
C LEU A 23 -2.80 -2.70 -7.11
N LEU A 24 -3.18 -3.61 -6.20
CA LEU A 24 -4.34 -4.48 -6.39
C LEU A 24 -5.64 -3.69 -6.52
N VAL A 25 -5.85 -2.71 -5.64
CA VAL A 25 -7.04 -1.85 -5.69
C VAL A 25 -7.04 -1.01 -6.95
N GLY A 26 -5.91 -0.40 -7.31
CA GLY A 26 -5.80 0.43 -8.51
C GLY A 26 -6.03 -0.36 -9.80
N TYR A 27 -5.50 -1.57 -9.90
CA TYR A 27 -5.78 -2.48 -11.01
C TYR A 27 -7.27 -2.84 -11.09
N PHE A 28 -7.89 -3.17 -9.95
CA PHE A 28 -9.31 -3.50 -9.92
C PHE A 28 -10.20 -2.30 -10.32
N VAL A 29 -9.79 -1.09 -9.92
CA VAL A 29 -10.48 0.15 -10.33
C VAL A 29 -10.36 0.36 -11.83
N ASP A 30 -9.15 0.26 -12.40
CA ASP A 30 -8.96 0.42 -13.85
C ASP A 30 -9.76 -0.64 -14.64
N TYR A 31 -9.81 -1.90 -14.14
CA TYR A 31 -10.61 -2.98 -14.72
C TYR A 31 -12.13 -2.71 -14.63
N ALA A 32 -12.63 -2.32 -13.46
CA ALA A 32 -14.04 -2.01 -13.26
C ALA A 32 -14.50 -0.81 -14.12
N MET A 33 -13.62 0.18 -14.31
CA MET A 33 -13.88 1.33 -15.17
C MET A 33 -13.99 0.94 -16.64
N GLU A 34 -13.12 0.03 -17.10
CA GLU A 34 -13.17 -0.50 -18.47
C GLU A 34 -14.43 -1.36 -18.69
N GLU A 35 -14.76 -2.24 -17.75
CA GLU A 35 -15.91 -3.16 -17.87
C GLU A 35 -17.27 -2.47 -17.73
N TRP A 36 -17.44 -1.55 -16.78
CA TRP A 36 -18.75 -0.95 -16.49
C TRP A 36 -19.05 0.30 -17.30
N PHE A 37 -18.02 1.12 -17.56
CA PHE A 37 -18.20 2.41 -18.23
C PHE A 37 -17.63 2.42 -19.64
N GLY A 38 -16.92 1.36 -20.06
CA GLY A 38 -16.25 1.30 -21.36
C GLY A 38 -15.09 2.30 -21.48
N VAL A 39 -14.65 2.91 -20.36
CA VAL A 39 -13.61 3.93 -20.35
C VAL A 39 -12.29 3.29 -19.93
N ARG A 40 -11.34 3.29 -20.85
CA ARG A 40 -9.99 2.79 -20.59
C ARG A 40 -9.21 3.80 -19.76
N THR A 41 -9.17 3.57 -18.45
CA THR A 41 -8.50 4.46 -17.48
C THR A 41 -7.11 3.98 -17.07
N SER A 42 -6.71 2.76 -17.45
CA SER A 42 -5.37 2.24 -17.18
C SER A 42 -4.28 3.12 -17.81
N PRO A 43 -3.21 3.51 -17.09
CA PRO A 43 -2.85 3.09 -15.72
C PRO A 43 -3.18 4.14 -14.63
N TRP A 44 -4.10 5.07 -14.86
CA TRP A 44 -4.33 6.22 -13.96
C TRP A 44 -4.85 5.80 -12.58
N GLY A 45 -5.80 4.85 -12.50
CA GLY A 45 -6.27 4.31 -11.23
C GLY A 45 -5.12 3.62 -10.47
N LEU A 46 -4.32 2.82 -11.18
CA LEU A 46 -3.14 2.17 -10.62
C LEU A 46 -2.11 3.16 -10.07
N ILE A 47 -1.79 4.24 -10.79
CA ILE A 47 -0.86 5.29 -10.33
C ILE A 47 -1.41 5.99 -9.08
N PHE A 48 -2.69 6.38 -9.10
CA PHE A 48 -3.32 7.06 -7.97
C PHE A 48 -3.30 6.19 -6.70
N PHE A 49 -3.74 4.93 -6.81
CA PHE A 49 -3.76 4.01 -5.68
C PHE A 49 -2.36 3.51 -5.27
N PHE A 50 -1.37 3.53 -6.16
CA PHE A 50 0.02 3.27 -5.80
C PHE A 50 0.54 4.29 -4.77
N PHE A 51 0.32 5.59 -4.99
CA PHE A 51 0.70 6.61 -4.01
C PHE A 51 -0.07 6.46 -2.70
N ILE A 52 -1.36 6.16 -2.75
CA ILE A 52 -2.16 5.88 -1.54
C ILE A 52 -1.59 4.66 -0.80
N GLY A 53 -1.23 3.61 -1.52
CA GLY A 53 -0.63 2.40 -0.96
C GLY A 53 0.68 2.70 -0.23
N ILE A 54 1.55 3.51 -0.83
CA ILE A 54 2.78 4.00 -0.19
C ILE A 54 2.45 4.75 1.11
N VAL A 55 1.56 5.74 1.05
CA VAL A 55 1.18 6.55 2.23
C VAL A 55 0.61 5.66 3.34
N SER A 56 -0.22 4.69 2.98
CA SER A 56 -0.78 3.71 3.93
C SER A 56 0.31 2.86 4.59
N GLY A 57 1.26 2.35 3.80
CA GLY A 57 2.39 1.57 4.30
C GLY A 57 3.26 2.36 5.29
N PHE A 58 3.58 3.61 4.96
CA PHE A 58 4.31 4.50 5.88
C PHE A 58 3.51 4.82 7.13
N ARG A 59 2.19 5.06 7.02
CA ARG A 59 1.33 5.36 8.17
C ARG A 59 1.26 4.16 9.14
N ASN A 60 1.20 2.94 8.62
CA ASN A 60 1.21 1.73 9.44
C ASN A 60 2.58 1.49 10.09
N ALA A 61 3.67 1.65 9.34
CA ALA A 61 5.02 1.58 9.87
C ALA A 61 5.24 2.60 11.01
N TYR A 62 4.79 3.84 10.84
CA TYR A 62 4.91 4.87 11.87
C TYR A 62 4.12 4.53 13.14
N ARG A 63 2.90 3.99 13.00
CA ARG A 63 2.10 3.53 14.14
C ARG A 63 2.79 2.40 14.89
N ASP A 64 3.41 1.46 14.18
CA ASP A 64 4.12 0.35 14.80
C ASP A 64 5.40 0.80 15.50
N MET A 65 6.14 1.75 14.94
CA MET A 65 7.28 2.36 15.63
C MET A 65 6.85 3.06 16.93
N LYS A 66 5.76 3.84 16.89
CA LYS A 66 5.26 4.53 18.08
C LYS A 66 4.84 3.57 19.21
N ARG A 67 4.26 2.42 18.86
CA ARG A 67 3.90 1.36 19.82
C ARG A 67 5.10 0.65 20.45
N LEU A 68 6.28 0.74 19.83
CA LEU A 68 7.51 0.15 20.37
C LEU A 68 8.28 1.13 21.27
N GLU A 69 7.97 2.42 21.17
CA GLU A 69 8.55 3.48 22.00
C GLU A 69 7.79 3.66 23.33
N GLU A 70 6.50 3.31 23.35
CA GLU A 70 5.65 3.18 24.56
C GLU A 70 5.89 1.86 25.30
#